data_AF-A0A1V5P268-F1
#
_entry.id   AF-A0A1V5P268-F1
#
_cell.length_a   1.000
_cell.length_b   1.000
_cell.length_c   1.000
_cell.angle_alpha   90.00
_cell.angle_beta   90.00
_cell.angle_gamma   90.00
#
_symmetry.space_group_name_H-M   'P 1'
#
loop_
_entity.id
_entity.type
_entity.pdbx_description
1 polymer ?
#
loop_
_entity_poly.entity_id
_entity_poly.type
_entity_poly.pdbx_seq_one_letter_code
_entity_poly.pdbx_strand_id
1 'polypeptide(L)'
;MLRDIPELKVEDIALAVVPDVADGEKPDEFTVWDVFLINLKKQRIHGVLVSSKGYGSLEGKEVETSVLRHFIEELEPMSAAVVEPIDREVFGLNNEYWVSFYIEKTIYDKKYIFLPESILEDNFSHIPVINKTGVMIR
;
A
#
# COMPACT_ATOMS: atom_id res chain seq x y z
N MET A 1 -15.55 -31.30 -1.51
CA MET A 1 -14.82 -31.22 -2.79
C MET A 1 -14.58 -29.73 -3.03
N LEU A 2 -13.38 -29.23 -2.73
CA LEU A 2 -13.05 -27.84 -3.07
C LEU A 2 -13.10 -27.75 -4.59
N ARG A 3 -14.00 -26.93 -5.11
CA ARG A 3 -14.00 -26.59 -6.53
C ARG A 3 -12.69 -25.86 -6.82
N ASP A 4 -12.04 -26.19 -7.93
CA ASP A 4 -10.86 -25.49 -8.42
C ASP A 4 -11.18 -24.00 -8.55
N ILE A 5 -10.72 -23.21 -7.57
CA ILE A 5 -10.85 -21.75 -7.60
C ILE A 5 -9.78 -21.28 -8.60
N PRO A 6 -10.15 -20.59 -9.69
CA PRO A 6 -9.14 -20.05 -10.60
C PRO A 6 -8.21 -19.11 -9.83
N GLU A 7 -6.91 -19.28 -10.02
CA GLU A 7 -5.92 -18.38 -9.42
C GLU A 7 -6.01 -17.02 -10.12
N LEU A 8 -6.69 -16.08 -9.46
CA LEU A 8 -6.86 -14.73 -9.97
C LEU A 8 -5.60 -13.92 -9.69
N LYS A 9 -4.85 -13.60 -10.75
CA LYS A 9 -3.67 -12.75 -10.63
C LYS A 9 -4.10 -11.30 -10.52
N VAL A 10 -3.63 -10.62 -9.47
CA VAL A 10 -3.76 -9.18 -9.34
C VAL A 10 -2.61 -8.51 -10.07
N GLU A 11 -2.94 -7.95 -11.22
CA GLU A 11 -2.07 -7.10 -12.05
C GLU A 11 -2.56 -5.65 -11.98
N ASP A 12 -1.70 -4.66 -12.22
CA ASP A 12 -2.06 -3.24 -12.31
C ASP A 12 -2.75 -2.64 -11.07
N ILE A 13 -2.53 -3.22 -9.90
CA ILE A 13 -2.81 -2.61 -8.60
C ILE A 13 -1.49 -2.48 -7.87
N ALA A 14 -1.22 -1.32 -7.31
CA ALA A 14 0.03 -1.05 -6.60
C ALA A 14 -0.23 -0.37 -5.26
N LEU A 15 0.71 -0.54 -4.33
CA LEU A 15 0.83 0.32 -3.16
C LEU A 15 2.05 1.21 -3.29
N ALA A 16 1.92 2.45 -2.86
CA ALA A 16 3.03 3.38 -2.76
C ALA A 16 3.09 4.03 -1.38
N VAL A 17 4.29 4.23 -0.85
CA VAL A 17 4.55 5.05 0.33
C VAL A 17 5.22 6.33 -0.13
N VAL A 18 4.58 7.46 0.16
CA VAL A 18 4.96 8.78 -0.37
C VAL A 18 5.10 9.76 0.80
N PRO A 19 6.22 10.47 0.93
CA PRO A 19 6.37 11.48 1.96
C PRO A 19 5.44 12.67 1.67
N ASP A 20 4.76 13.18 2.70
CA ASP A 20 3.97 14.40 2.58
C ASP A 20 4.86 15.64 2.76
N VAL A 21 5.62 15.92 1.70
CA VAL A 21 6.45 17.14 1.57
C VAL A 21 6.10 17.90 0.30
N ALA A 22 6.49 19.18 0.25
CA ALA A 22 6.35 19.96 -0.98
C ALA A 22 7.31 19.48 -2.08
N ASP A 23 6.96 19.78 -3.33
CA ASP A 23 7.76 19.37 -4.49
C ASP A 23 9.20 19.90 -4.41
N GLY A 24 10.17 18.98 -4.45
CA GLY A 24 11.59 19.29 -4.38
C GLY A 24 12.16 19.40 -2.97
N GLU A 25 11.34 19.28 -1.94
CA GLU A 25 11.80 19.20 -0.55
C GLU A 25 12.20 17.77 -0.16
N LYS A 26 13.05 17.67 0.87
CA LYS A 26 13.49 16.39 1.42
C LYS A 26 12.70 16.05 2.69
N PRO A 27 12.27 14.79 2.87
CA PRO A 27 11.60 14.35 4.09
C PRO A 27 12.53 14.44 5.32
N ASP A 28 12.04 15.05 6.38
CA ASP A 28 12.70 15.13 7.68
C ASP A 28 12.15 14.09 8.68
N GLU A 29 12.58 14.18 9.94
CA GLU A 29 12.18 13.24 11.01
C GLU A 29 10.71 13.36 11.43
N PHE A 30 10.04 14.48 11.14
CA PHE A 30 8.64 14.74 11.49
C PHE A 30 7.70 14.56 10.29
N THR A 31 8.24 14.20 9.13
CA THR A 31 7.47 14.00 7.92
C THR A 31 6.57 12.77 8.07
N VAL A 32 5.28 13.00 7.90
CA VAL A 32 4.27 11.94 7.75
C VAL A 32 4.34 11.38 6.33
N TRP A 33 4.09 10.08 6.20
CA TRP A 33 4.11 9.41 4.91
C TRP A 33 2.74 8.81 4.63
N ASP A 34 2.21 9.07 3.45
CA ASP A 34 0.94 8.52 3.02
C ASP A 34 1.15 7.21 2.27
N VAL A 35 0.38 6.21 2.67
CA VAL A 35 0.25 4.96 1.93
C VAL A 35 -0.90 5.11 0.95
N PHE A 36 -0.61 4.98 -0.33
CA PHE A 36 -1.58 5.05 -1.41
C PHE A 36 -1.87 3.68 -1.99
N LEU A 37 -3.15 3.40 -2.22
CA LEU A 37 -3.59 2.38 -3.17
C LEU A 37 -3.76 3.02 -4.54
N ILE A 38 -3.13 2.42 -5.55
CA ILE A 38 -3.12 2.95 -6.92
C ILE A 38 -3.77 1.92 -7.84
N ASN A 39 -4.83 2.35 -8.52
CA ASN A 39 -5.46 1.59 -9.59
C ASN A 39 -4.86 1.99 -10.94
N LEU A 40 -3.93 1.19 -11.45
CA LEU A 40 -3.31 1.37 -12.78
C LEU A 40 -4.12 0.70 -13.89
N LYS A 41 -5.24 0.07 -13.55
CA LYS A 41 -6.13 -0.53 -14.55
C LYS A 41 -6.85 0.56 -15.34
N LYS A 42 -7.29 0.18 -16.53
CA LYS A 42 -8.22 0.96 -17.36
C LYS A 42 -9.69 0.76 -16.95
N GLN A 43 -9.93 0.15 -15.79
CA GLN A 43 -11.26 -0.16 -15.27
C GLN A 43 -11.36 0.18 -13.79
N ARG A 44 -12.55 0.56 -13.35
CA ARG A 44 -12.88 0.85 -11.95
C ARG A 44 -12.85 -0.44 -11.14
N ILE A 45 -12.46 -0.34 -9.88
CA ILE A 45 -12.61 -1.40 -8.87
C ILE A 45 -13.56 -0.94 -7.77
N HIS A 46 -14.27 -1.89 -7.17
CA HIS A 46 -15.32 -1.60 -6.18
C HIS A 46 -15.09 -2.34 -4.87
N GLY A 47 -15.69 -1.82 -3.80
CA GLY A 47 -15.71 -2.46 -2.49
C GLY A 47 -14.32 -2.84 -2.01
N VAL A 48 -13.38 -1.91 -2.12
CA VAL A 48 -11.99 -2.15 -1.79
C VAL A 48 -11.84 -2.15 -0.27
N LEU A 49 -11.28 -3.22 0.27
CA LEU A 49 -10.91 -3.34 1.67
C LEU A 49 -9.40 -3.48 1.78
N VAL A 50 -8.76 -2.57 2.52
CA VAL A 50 -7.34 -2.64 2.83
C VAL A 50 -7.18 -2.91 4.32
N SER A 51 -6.58 -4.04 4.67
CA SER A 51 -6.20 -4.38 6.04
C SER A 51 -4.69 -4.22 6.21
N SER A 52 -4.23 -3.34 7.09
CA SER A 52 -2.81 -3.08 7.35
C SER A 52 -2.37 -3.59 8.72
N LYS A 53 -1.11 -4.00 8.81
CA LYS A 53 -0.41 -4.26 10.09
C LYS A 53 1.11 -4.20 9.92
N GLY A 54 1.80 -3.77 10.96
CA GLY A 54 3.25 -3.85 11.09
C GLY A 54 3.65 -5.05 11.96
N TYR A 55 4.68 -5.79 11.57
CA TYR A 55 5.26 -6.83 12.43
C TYR A 55 6.77 -7.02 12.21
N GLY A 56 7.49 -7.44 13.24
CA GLY A 56 8.92 -7.70 13.14
C GLY A 56 9.60 -7.79 14.51
N SER A 57 10.90 -7.55 14.53
CA SER A 57 11.65 -7.39 15.76
C SER A 57 12.34 -6.03 15.82
N LEU A 58 12.14 -5.32 16.92
CA LEU A 58 12.81 -4.05 17.22
C LEU A 58 13.60 -4.24 18.52
N GLU A 59 14.91 -3.97 18.47
CA GLU A 59 15.81 -4.13 19.62
C GLU A 59 15.72 -5.52 20.31
N GLY A 60 15.49 -6.58 19.51
CA GLY A 60 15.40 -7.95 20.01
C GLY A 60 14.06 -8.31 20.67
N LYS A 61 13.06 -7.42 20.64
CA LYS A 61 11.68 -7.71 21.05
C LYS A 61 10.80 -7.90 19.83
N GLU A 62 9.86 -8.83 19.89
CA GLU A 62 8.81 -8.93 18.88
C GLU A 62 7.86 -7.73 19.01
N VAL A 63 7.57 -7.11 17.87
CA VAL A 63 6.64 -5.99 17.75
C VAL A 63 5.58 -6.37 16.73
N GLU A 64 4.32 -6.20 17.09
CA GLU A 64 3.17 -6.29 16.19
C GLU A 64 2.25 -5.10 16.48
N THR A 65 1.83 -4.39 15.44
CA THR A 65 0.88 -3.28 15.57
C THR A 65 -0.55 -3.80 15.55
N SER A 66 -1.48 -2.97 15.98
CA SER A 66 -2.92 -3.21 15.74
C SER A 66 -3.19 -3.34 14.24
N VAL A 67 -4.19 -4.15 13.88
CA VAL A 67 -4.68 -4.28 12.51
C VAL A 67 -5.66 -3.14 12.20
N LEU A 68 -5.38 -2.35 11.16
CA LEU A 68 -6.26 -1.26 10.70
C LEU A 68 -7.08 -1.64 9.46
N ARG A 69 -8.32 -1.16 9.48
CA ARG A 69 -9.46 -1.33 8.54
C ARG A 69 -9.72 -0.12 7.64
N HIS A 70 -9.26 -0.05 6.39
CA HIS A 70 -9.68 1.03 5.47
C HIS A 70 -10.58 0.51 4.36
N PHE A 71 -11.72 1.16 4.14
CA PHE A 71 -12.69 0.79 3.10
C PHE A 71 -12.86 1.93 2.11
N ILE A 72 -12.77 1.61 0.82
CA ILE A 72 -12.99 2.53 -0.30
C ILE A 72 -14.12 1.95 -1.14
N GLU A 73 -15.22 2.71 -1.29
CA GLU A 73 -16.41 2.27 -2.02
C GLU A 73 -16.09 1.94 -3.48
N GLU A 74 -15.35 2.83 -4.15
CA GLU A 74 -14.85 2.62 -5.49
C GLU A 74 -13.56 3.39 -5.75
N LEU A 75 -12.70 2.83 -6.62
CA LEU A 75 -11.48 3.48 -7.07
C LEU A 75 -11.44 3.48 -8.60
N GLU A 76 -11.42 4.68 -9.18
CA GLU A 76 -11.51 4.92 -10.61
C GLU A 76 -10.29 4.35 -11.39
N PRO A 77 -10.43 4.11 -12.70
CA PRO A 77 -9.28 3.82 -13.55
C PRO A 77 -8.21 4.89 -13.45
N MET A 78 -6.93 4.50 -13.43
CA MET A 78 -5.81 5.43 -13.40
C MET A 78 -5.93 6.47 -12.27
N SER A 79 -6.38 6.03 -11.09
CA SER A 79 -6.59 6.88 -9.91
C SER A 79 -5.92 6.28 -8.67
N ALA A 80 -5.82 7.06 -7.59
CA ALA A 80 -5.24 6.62 -6.33
C ALA A 80 -6.06 7.15 -5.14
N ALA A 81 -6.00 6.44 -4.03
CA ALA A 81 -6.60 6.84 -2.76
C ALA A 81 -5.60 6.62 -1.62
N VAL A 82 -5.60 7.55 -0.66
CA VAL A 82 -4.85 7.39 0.60
C VAL A 82 -5.55 6.33 1.44
N VAL A 83 -4.77 5.37 1.93
CA VAL A 83 -5.22 4.27 2.78
C VAL A 83 -4.98 4.60 4.25
N GLU A 84 -3.77 5.02 4.57
CA GLU A 84 -3.37 5.42 5.93
C GLU A 84 -2.13 6.33 5.88
N PRO A 85 -2.01 7.26 6.83
CA PRO A 85 -0.73 7.89 7.15
C PRO A 85 0.10 6.97 8.05
N ILE A 86 1.42 6.98 7.87
CA ILE A 86 2.40 6.28 8.70
C ILE A 86 3.59 7.18 9.03
N ASP A 87 4.26 6.87 10.14
CA ASP A 87 5.48 7.55 10.59
C ASP A 87 6.72 6.68 10.35
N ARG A 88 7.90 7.30 10.31
CA ARG A 88 9.18 6.59 10.11
C ARG A 88 9.45 5.49 11.13
N GLU A 89 8.83 5.54 12.31
CA GLU A 89 8.96 4.54 13.37
C GLU A 89 8.57 3.13 12.90
N VAL A 90 7.64 3.01 11.94
CA VAL A 90 7.22 1.70 11.43
C VAL A 90 8.10 1.19 10.27
N PHE A 91 9.06 1.98 9.77
CA PHE A 91 9.89 1.59 8.62
C PHE A 91 10.89 0.48 8.97
N GLY A 92 11.15 0.25 10.25
CA GLY A 92 11.91 -0.89 10.75
C GLY A 92 11.10 -2.20 10.82
N LEU A 93 9.81 -2.16 10.52
CA LEU A 93 8.91 -3.31 10.55
C LEU A 93 8.59 -3.79 9.13
N ASN A 94 8.08 -5.02 9.02
CA ASN A 94 7.35 -5.43 7.83
C ASN A 94 5.99 -4.76 7.87
N ASN A 95 5.71 -3.86 6.93
CA ASN A 95 4.41 -3.22 6.80
C ASN A 95 3.59 -4.01 5.77
N GLU A 96 2.68 -4.84 6.28
CA GLU A 96 1.82 -5.73 5.50
C GLU A 96 0.48 -5.08 5.22
N TYR A 97 0.05 -5.15 3.96
CA TYR A 97 -1.22 -4.67 3.47
C TYR A 97 -1.91 -5.75 2.66
N TRP A 98 -3.07 -6.20 3.15
CA TRP A 98 -3.96 -7.08 2.42
C TRP A 98 -5.03 -6.24 1.72
N VAL A 99 -5.03 -6.27 0.40
CA VAL A 99 -5.98 -5.52 -0.43
C VAL A 99 -6.94 -6.50 -1.10
N SER A 100 -8.22 -6.36 -0.78
CA SER A 100 -9.33 -7.09 -1.39
C SER A 100 -10.19 -6.12 -2.19
N PHE A 101 -10.63 -6.49 -3.40
CA PHE A 101 -11.52 -5.64 -4.19
C PHE A 101 -12.34 -6.45 -5.19
N TYR A 102 -13.40 -5.84 -5.71
CA TYR A 102 -14.25 -6.42 -6.73
C TYR A 102 -13.99 -5.82 -8.10
N ILE A 103 -13.96 -6.69 -9.11
CA ILE A 103 -14.23 -6.36 -10.50
C ILE A 103 -15.50 -7.12 -10.88
N GLU A 104 -16.55 -6.37 -11.17
CA GLU A 104 -17.90 -6.92 -11.40
C GLU A 104 -18.35 -7.79 -10.20
N LYS A 105 -18.37 -9.12 -10.37
CA LYS A 105 -18.79 -10.09 -9.34
C LYS A 105 -17.62 -10.92 -8.81
N THR A 106 -16.42 -10.68 -9.31
CA THR A 106 -15.22 -11.43 -8.95
C THR A 106 -14.42 -10.66 -7.92
N ILE A 107 -14.11 -11.32 -6.81
CA ILE A 107 -13.23 -10.79 -5.78
C ILE A 107 -11.77 -11.13 -6.09
N TYR A 108 -10.90 -10.16 -5.87
CA TYR A 108 -9.46 -10.24 -6.03
C TYR A 108 -8.81 -9.87 -4.71
N ASP A 109 -7.76 -10.59 -4.36
CA ASP A 109 -7.01 -10.41 -3.12
C ASP A 109 -5.52 -10.43 -3.41
N LYS A 110 -4.80 -9.43 -2.90
CA LYS A 110 -3.33 -9.42 -2.96
C LYS A 110 -2.74 -8.87 -1.69
N LYS A 111 -1.68 -9.53 -1.25
CA LYS A 111 -0.84 -9.09 -0.14
C LYS A 111 0.37 -8.34 -0.66
N TYR A 112 0.63 -7.19 -0.06
CA TYR A 112 1.78 -6.33 -0.30
C TYR A 112 2.56 -6.19 1.01
N ILE A 113 3.88 -6.21 0.95
CA ILE A 113 4.73 -6.05 2.13
C ILE A 113 5.87 -5.11 1.79
N PHE A 114 5.93 -3.96 2.48
CA PHE A 114 7.14 -3.16 2.54
C PHE A 114 8.02 -3.76 3.64
N LEU A 115 9.14 -4.36 3.23
CA LEU A 115 10.12 -4.93 4.16
C LEU A 115 10.82 -3.82 4.94
N PRO A 116 11.41 -4.13 6.11
CA PRO A 116 12.32 -3.21 6.77
C PRO A 116 13.36 -2.66 5.80
N GLU A 117 13.67 -1.37 5.92
CA GLU A 117 14.66 -0.69 5.07
C GLU A 117 14.29 -0.63 3.57
N SER A 118 13.04 -0.95 3.19
CA SER A 118 12.58 -0.75 1.80
C SER A 118 12.12 0.69 1.53
N ILE A 119 11.60 1.39 2.54
CA ILE A 119 11.08 2.76 2.43
C ILE A 119 12.24 3.75 2.65
N LEU A 120 13.15 3.82 1.68
CA LEU A 120 14.36 4.67 1.69
C LEU A 120 14.41 5.54 0.44
N GLU A 121 15.05 6.71 0.54
CA GLU A 121 15.26 7.63 -0.59
C GLU A 121 15.95 6.96 -1.79
N ASP A 122 16.89 6.04 -1.54
CA ASP A 122 17.59 5.30 -2.61
C ASP A 122 16.67 4.39 -3.42
N ASN A 123 15.52 4.00 -2.85
CA ASN A 123 14.49 3.20 -3.51
C ASN A 123 13.38 4.06 -4.13
N PHE A 124 13.52 5.38 -4.10
CA PHE A 124 12.53 6.27 -4.64
C PHE A 124 12.37 6.09 -6.15
N SER A 125 11.10 6.12 -6.55
CA SER A 125 10.68 6.06 -7.94
C SER A 125 9.54 7.06 -8.15
N HIS A 126 9.30 7.39 -9.41
CA HIS A 126 8.13 8.17 -9.77
C HIS A 126 6.87 7.34 -9.56
N ILE A 127 5.94 7.88 -8.78
CA ILE A 127 4.65 7.26 -8.50
C ILE A 127 3.65 7.75 -9.55
N PRO A 128 3.25 6.90 -10.52
CA PRO A 128 2.29 7.29 -11.55
C PRO A 128 0.96 7.70 -10.91
N VAL A 129 0.15 8.48 -11.64
CA VAL A 129 -1.16 9.00 -11.22
C VAL A 129 -1.07 10.10 -10.17
N ILE A 130 -0.31 9.89 -9.10
CA ILE A 130 -0.11 10.85 -8.01
C ILE A 130 0.90 11.92 -8.43
N ASN A 131 1.82 11.58 -9.34
CA ASN A 131 2.91 12.42 -9.82
C ASN A 131 3.86 12.90 -8.72
N LYS A 132 4.04 12.08 -7.68
CA LYS A 132 4.99 12.31 -6.58
C LYS A 132 6.14 11.30 -6.64
N THR A 133 7.12 11.46 -5.76
CA THR A 133 8.25 10.54 -5.61
C THR A 133 8.07 9.73 -4.33
N GLY A 134 8.29 8.42 -4.38
CA GLY A 134 8.16 7.54 -3.21
C GLY A 134 8.57 6.10 -3.54
N VAL A 135 8.23 5.15 -2.67
CA VAL A 135 8.51 3.73 -2.89
C VAL A 135 7.24 3.00 -3.30
N MET A 136 7.27 2.25 -4.39
CA MET A 136 6.11 1.55 -4.94
C MET A 136 6.37 0.04 -5.08
N ILE A 137 5.37 -0.76 -4.75
CA ILE A 137 5.33 -2.21 -5.00
C ILE A 137 4.05 -2.58 -5.74
N ARG A 138 4.12 -3.59 -6.61
CA ARG A 138 3.06 -3.93 -7.56
C ARG A 138 2.86 -5.41 -7.76
#